data_AF-A0A5B0AAR3-F1
#
_entry.id   AF-A0A5B0AAR3-F1
#
_cell.length_a   1.000
_cell.length_b   1.000
_cell.length_c   1.000
_cell.angle_alpha   90.00
_cell.angle_beta   90.00
_cell.angle_gamma   90.00
#
_symmetry.space_group_name_H-M   'P 1'
#
loop_
_entity.id
_entity.type
_entity.pdbx_description
1 polymer ?
#
loop_
_entity_poly.entity_id
_entity_poly.type
_entity_poly.pdbx_seq_one_letter_code
_entity_poly.pdbx_strand_id
1 'polypeptide(L)' 'MTENPAGAWVGDQVWDEAAEKEGVVTDVKNGVYELRPLNRTWGETWTVRDGTKLTVTVPREERLRRRREEA' A
#
# COMPACT_ATOMS: atom_id res chain seq x y z
N MET A 1 -9.95 18.74 6.07
CA MET A 1 -9.88 17.58 5.17
C MET A 1 -8.52 17.70 4.52
N THR A 2 -7.52 17.06 5.10
CA THR A 2 -6.13 17.25 4.70
C THR A 2 -5.96 16.53 3.37
N GLU A 3 -5.82 17.29 2.29
CA GLU A 3 -5.43 16.82 0.98
C GLU A 3 -4.09 16.09 1.14
N ASN A 4 -4.12 14.76 1.18
CA ASN A 4 -2.93 13.93 1.19
C ASN A 4 -2.30 14.10 -0.19
N PRO A 5 -1.08 14.66 -0.33
CA PRO A 5 -0.48 14.86 -1.65
C PRO A 5 -0.19 13.50 -2.31
N ALA A 6 -1.16 13.02 -3.09
CA ALA A 6 -1.06 12.17 -4.27
C ALA A 6 -0.10 10.95 -4.25
N GLY A 7 0.21 10.36 -3.09
CA GLY A 7 1.12 9.21 -3.00
C GLY A 7 0.70 8.22 -1.93
N ALA A 8 0.74 6.93 -2.28
CA ALA A 8 0.57 5.82 -1.36
C ALA A 8 1.47 5.95 -0.12
N TRP A 9 0.99 5.61 1.07
CA TRP A 9 1.78 5.68 2.31
C TRP A 9 1.81 4.37 3.08
N VAL A 10 2.77 4.23 4.01
CA VAL A 10 2.93 3.04 4.84
C VAL A 10 1.63 2.69 5.56
N GLY A 11 1.14 1.47 5.30
CA GLY A 11 -0.11 0.94 5.83
C GLY A 11 -1.27 0.99 4.83
N ASP A 12 -1.16 1.75 3.74
CA ASP A 12 -2.16 1.77 2.67
C ASP A 12 -2.10 0.47 1.87
N GLN A 13 -3.28 0.01 1.45
CA GLN A 13 -3.40 -1.00 0.40
C GLN A 13 -3.46 -0.27 -0.93
N VAL A 14 -2.65 -0.71 -1.88
CA VAL A 14 -2.51 -0.12 -3.19
C VAL A 14 -2.56 -1.17 -4.29
N TRP A 15 -3.13 -0.78 -5.42
CA TRP A 15 -3.00 -1.46 -6.70
C TRP A 15 -1.73 -0.95 -7.40
N ASP A 16 -0.83 -1.87 -7.75
CA ASP A 16 0.34 -1.60 -8.57
C ASP A 16 0.01 -1.89 -10.03
N GLU A 17 -0.15 -0.85 -10.84
CA GLU A 17 -0.48 -0.98 -12.27
C GLU A 17 0.64 -1.65 -13.08
N ALA A 18 1.90 -1.55 -12.65
CA ALA A 18 3.02 -2.12 -13.41
C ALA A 18 3.14 -3.63 -13.19
N ALA A 19 2.76 -4.09 -12.00
CA ALA A 19 2.81 -5.50 -11.63
C ALA A 19 1.45 -6.21 -11.70
N GLU A 20 0.39 -5.46 -12.03
CA GLU A 20 -1.01 -5.92 -12.13
C GLU A 20 -1.47 -6.70 -10.88
N LYS A 21 -1.05 -6.23 -9.70
CA LYS A 21 -1.36 -6.87 -8.41
C LYS A 21 -1.54 -5.88 -7.28
N GLU A 22 -2.26 -6.31 -6.24
CA GLU A 22 -2.42 -5.53 -5.01
C GLU A 22 -1.36 -5.85 -3.96
N GLY A 23 -0.95 -4.82 -3.24
CA GLY A 23 -0.03 -4.92 -2.13
C GLY A 23 -0.35 -3.91 -1.04
N VAL A 24 0.30 -4.10 0.09
CA VAL A 24 0.31 -3.18 1.22
C VAL A 24 1.67 -2.50 1.26
N VAL A 25 1.69 -1.18 1.32
CA VAL A 25 2.93 -0.44 1.53
C VAL A 25 3.45 -0.72 2.93
N THR A 26 4.64 -1.31 3.03
CA THR A 26 5.31 -1.63 4.30
C THR A 26 6.37 -0.60 4.66
N ASP A 27 6.98 0.04 3.66
CA ASP A 27 8.04 1.03 3.85
C ASP A 27 8.08 2.01 2.67
N VAL A 28 8.54 3.25 2.93
CA VAL A 28 8.76 4.27 1.90
C VAL A 28 10.09 4.96 2.17
N LYS A 29 11.07 4.82 1.26
CA LYS A 29 12.42 5.38 1.39
C LYS A 29 12.86 6.06 0.10
N ASN A 30 13.16 7.37 0.17
CA ASN A 30 13.63 8.15 -0.98
C ASN A 30 12.72 8.02 -2.23
N GLY A 31 11.40 7.93 -2.04
CA GLY A 31 10.44 7.72 -3.14
C GLY A 31 10.36 6.28 -3.66
N VAL A 32 11.06 5.33 -3.03
CA VAL A 32 10.90 3.89 -3.28
C VAL A 32 9.92 3.32 -2.26
N TYR A 33 8.88 2.67 -2.77
CA TYR A 33 7.84 2.02 -2.00
C TYR A 33 8.13 0.52 -1.92
N GLU A 34 8.16 -0.03 -0.73
CA GLU A 34 8.19 -1.48 -0.53
C GLU A 34 6.77 -1.97 -0.29
N LEU A 35 6.35 -2.97 -1.07
CA LEU A 35 5.03 -3.56 -1.00
C LEU A 35 5.12 -5.03 -0.59
N ARG A 36 4.15 -5.44 0.22
CA ARG A 36 3.89 -6.83 0.58
C ARG A 36 2.57 -7.30 -0.04
N PRO A 37 2.48 -8.50 -0.62
CA PRO A 37 1.23 -9.02 -1.17
C PRO A 37 0.17 -9.14 -0.07
N LEU A 38 -1.09 -8.96 -0.46
CA LEU A 38 -2.24 -9.28 0.41
C LEU A 38 -2.36 -10.79 0.64
N ASN A 39 -2.05 -11.55 -0.41
CA ASN A 39 -2.11 -13.00 -0.45
C ASN A 39 -0.90 -13.52 0.32
N ARG A 40 -1.10 -14.47 1.24
CA ARG A 40 -0.12 -14.96 2.24
C ARG A 40 1.11 -15.70 1.66
N THR A 41 1.69 -15.27 0.54
CA THR A 41 3.01 -15.75 0.14
C THR A 41 4.04 -15.10 1.05
N TRP A 42 4.39 -15.83 2.11
CA TRP A 42 5.37 -15.40 3.10
C TRP A 42 6.71 -15.10 2.41
N GLY A 43 7.21 -13.88 2.58
CA GLY A 43 8.55 -13.49 2.15
C GLY A 43 8.65 -12.85 0.76
N GLU A 44 7.58 -12.82 -0.04
CA GLU A 44 7.59 -12.00 -1.26
C GLU A 44 7.31 -10.54 -0.90
N THR A 45 8.27 -9.67 -1.18
CA THR A 45 8.07 -8.23 -1.24
C THR A 45 8.58 -7.73 -2.59
N TRP A 46 8.04 -6.61 -3.07
CA TRP A 46 8.56 -5.97 -4.26
C TRP A 46 8.64 -4.46 -4.06
N THR A 47 9.55 -3.85 -4.81
CA THR A 47 9.81 -2.41 -4.71
C THR A 47 9.30 -1.68 -5.94
N VAL A 48 8.59 -0.57 -5.72
CA VAL A 48 8.11 0.33 -6.76
C VAL A 48 8.84 1.66 -6.60
N ARG A 49 9.50 2.12 -7.67
CA ARG A 49 10.24 3.40 -7.67
C ARG A 49 9.39 4.59 -8.15
N ASP A 50 8.23 4.29 -8.70
CA ASP A 50 7.33 5.28 -9.29
C ASP A 50 5.98 5.22 -8.57
N GLY A 51 5.82 6.08 -7.56
CA GLY A 51 4.61 6.13 -6.75
C GLY A 51 3.37 6.58 -7.51
N THR A 52 3.50 7.14 -8.72
CA THR A 52 2.35 7.54 -9.54
C THR A 52 1.60 6.35 -10.12
N LYS A 53 2.25 5.18 -10.17
CA LYS A 53 1.65 3.91 -10.60
C LYS A 53 0.98 3.14 -9.46
N LEU A 54 1.00 3.69 -8.25
CA LEU A 54 0.35 3.12 -7.08
C LEU A 54 -0.98 3.83 -6.84
N THR A 55 -2.07 3.10 -7.05
CA THR A 55 -3.41 3.59 -6.74
C THR A 55 -3.82 3.09 -5.38
N VAL A 56 -4.09 3.97 -4.42
CA VAL A 56 -4.61 3.57 -3.10
C VAL A 56 -6.01 2.98 -3.27
N THR A 57 -6.15 1.67 -3.01
CA THR A 57 -7.43 0.97 -3.06
C THR A 57 -8.12 0.93 -1.70
N VAL A 58 -7.35 0.80 -0.61
CA VAL A 58 -7.87 0.89 0.76
C VAL A 58 -6.94 1.77 1.61
N PRO A 59 -7.41 2.93 2.10
CA PRO A 59 -6.63 3.77 3.00
C PRO A 59 -6.32 3.05 4.31
N ARG A 60 -5.18 3.41 4.92
CA ARG A 60 -4.75 2.90 6.22
C ARG A 60 -5.81 3.06 7.31
N GLU A 61 -6.48 4.20 7.37
CA GLU A 61 -7.51 4.47 8.39
C GLU A 61 -8.68 3.47 8.30
N GLU A 62 -9.11 3.18 7.08
CA GLU A 62 -10.16 2.18 6.82
C GLU A 62 -9.70 0.78 7.20
N ARG A 63 -8.43 0.42 6.94
CA ARG A 63 -7.88 -0.88 7.38
C ARG A 63 -7.77 -1.00 8.90
N LEU A 64 -7.40 0.09 9.59
CA LEU A 64 -7.35 0.10 11.05
C LEU A 64 -8.76 0.00 11.66
N ARG A 65 -9.77 0.64 11.05
CA ARG A 65 -11.17 0.53 11.44
C ARG A 65 -11.68 -0.91 11.30
N ARG A 66 -11.50 -1.54 10.13
CA ARG A 66 -11.93 -2.93 9.91
C ARG A 66 -11.29 -3.92 10.87
N ARG A 67 -9.98 -3.79 11.12
CA ARG A 67 -9.27 -4.65 12.10
C ARG A 67 -9.83 -4.51 13.52
N ARG A 68 -10.36 -3.33 13.88
CA ARG A 68 -10.92 -3.08 15.21
C ARG A 68 -12.37 -3.56 15.36
N GLU A 69 -13.12 -3.62 14.27
CA GLU A 69 -14.48 -4.17 14.24
C GLU A 69 -14.49 -5.71 14.21
N GLU A 70 -13.41 -6.35 13.75
CA GLU A 70 -13.25 -7.81 13.71
C GLU A 70 -12.58 -8.43 14.96
N ALA A 71 -12.27 -7.63 15.99
CA ALA A 71 -11.61 -8.06 17.24
C ALA A 71 -12.59 -8.08 18.42
#